data_AF-A0AAU1J3M4-F1
#
_entry.id   AF-A0AAU1J3M4-F1
#
_cell.length_a   1.000
_cell.length_b   1.000
_cell.length_c   1.000
_cell.angle_alpha   90.00
_cell.angle_beta   90.00
_cell.angle_gamma   90.00
#
_symmetry.space_group_name_H-M   'P 1'
#
loop_
_entity.id
_entity.type
_entity.pdbx_description
1 polymer ?
#
loop_
_entity_poly.entity_id
_entity_poly.type
_entity_poly.pdbx_seq_one_letter_code
_entity_poly.pdbx_strand_id
1 'polypeptide(L)'
;MTPDTGRPATEPTEPTELTGGAQVSEGREDHEDRSARKDRDVAGQHEATEAPADPNSLDGPGTRDLPDTPAALEIVEYTDPLCPWAWGSEPVFRRLRAALAGDSRVRWRRVYCILFDHDDDPAPDPAAETAWYARYVEDISAHTHAPRALRLSRVAASSWPASLVAKAAEAQGTEVADRVLRRLRESVFVLGDPADTPESALAAVAGVPGLDADRLAVGAASPEVLARVRADHAEARRPVAEVLSVRDGDSPHPGAAKETPDGQHRYALPTLLVRTAAGHRVVPGWRPYEEYVAAVTELSRGLLPALTTPHPESPAQPALAPTPLRPATALTHYRTLTDPERTHLTDATSWPPPGAVRMDTANGPLWLHPDEAAVHPATAPSPPAARR
;
A
#
# COMPACT_ATOMS: atom_id res chain seq x y z
N MET A 1 -8.34 82.97 -22.45
CA MET A 1 -9.17 83.82 -23.33
C MET A 1 -9.86 82.87 -24.28
N THR A 2 -11.19 82.80 -24.21
CA THR A 2 -12.07 81.76 -24.83
C THR A 2 -11.80 80.29 -24.41
N PRO A 3 -12.78 79.37 -24.53
CA PRO A 3 -12.77 78.08 -23.81
C PRO A 3 -13.19 76.85 -24.68
N ASP A 4 -13.43 75.71 -24.02
CA ASP A 4 -14.41 74.66 -24.41
C ASP A 4 -14.10 73.87 -25.72
N THR A 5 -14.75 72.76 -26.11
CA THR A 5 -15.80 71.88 -25.53
C THR A 5 -15.54 70.42 -25.99
N GLY A 6 -16.21 69.43 -25.39
CA GLY A 6 -16.86 68.37 -26.19
C GLY A 6 -16.15 67.04 -26.48
N ARG A 7 -16.65 65.97 -25.85
CA ARG A 7 -16.75 64.59 -26.41
C ARG A 7 -17.85 64.60 -27.51
N PRO A 8 -17.97 63.61 -28.44
CA PRO A 8 -18.25 62.21 -28.08
C PRO A 8 -17.72 61.07 -29.00
N ALA A 9 -17.79 59.87 -28.42
CA ALA A 9 -17.95 58.51 -28.98
C ALA A 9 -17.78 58.18 -30.49
N THR A 10 -17.07 57.08 -30.74
CA THR A 10 -17.55 56.02 -31.66
C THR A 10 -16.96 54.64 -31.32
N GLU A 11 -17.83 53.68 -31.04
CA GLU A 11 -17.62 52.22 -31.09
C GLU A 11 -18.76 51.65 -31.97
N PRO A 12 -18.74 50.39 -32.44
CA PRO A 12 -17.69 49.37 -32.32
C PRO A 12 -17.18 48.87 -33.70
N THR A 13 -16.20 47.96 -33.72
CA THR A 13 -16.01 47.01 -34.84
C THR A 13 -15.38 45.72 -34.33
N GLU A 14 -15.96 44.57 -34.69
CA GLU A 14 -15.46 43.24 -34.35
C GLU A 14 -14.26 42.83 -35.21
N PRO A 15 -13.34 42.01 -34.70
CA PRO A 15 -12.47 41.17 -35.51
C PRO A 15 -12.82 39.68 -35.35
N THR A 16 -13.70 39.20 -36.24
CA THR A 16 -13.58 37.94 -37.01
C THR A 16 -12.76 36.79 -36.40
N GLU A 17 -13.42 35.64 -36.18
CA GLU A 17 -12.75 34.36 -35.96
C GLU A 17 -11.80 34.02 -37.13
N LEU A 18 -10.58 33.57 -36.83
CA LEU A 18 -9.74 32.88 -37.80
C LEU A 18 -9.08 31.67 -37.13
N THR A 19 -9.48 30.48 -37.59
CA THR A 19 -9.07 29.19 -37.02
C THR A 19 -7.61 28.87 -37.37
N GLY A 20 -6.78 28.70 -36.33
CA GLY A 20 -5.37 28.30 -36.45
C GLY A 20 -5.08 27.11 -35.55
N GLY A 21 -5.38 25.90 -36.04
CA GLY A 21 -5.13 24.66 -35.30
C GLY A 21 -3.63 24.34 -35.21
N ALA A 22 -3.03 24.50 -34.04
CA ALA A 22 -1.69 24.01 -33.73
C ALA A 22 -1.81 22.71 -32.92
N GLN A 23 -1.42 21.57 -33.50
CA GLN A 23 -1.26 20.34 -32.75
C GLN A 23 -0.05 20.46 -31.82
N VAL A 24 -0.29 20.55 -30.51
CA VAL A 24 0.76 20.36 -29.51
C VAL A 24 0.89 18.86 -29.29
N SER A 25 2.00 18.26 -29.75
CA SER A 25 2.27 16.84 -29.57
C SER A 25 2.46 16.51 -28.09
N GLU A 26 1.74 15.51 -27.60
CA GLU A 26 1.88 15.03 -26.23
C GLU A 26 3.27 14.43 -26.00
N GLY A 27 3.95 14.91 -24.96
CA GLY A 27 5.25 14.44 -24.50
C GLY A 27 5.19 14.07 -23.02
N ARG A 28 4.34 13.09 -22.69
CA ARG A 28 4.42 12.37 -21.42
C ARG A 28 5.41 11.21 -21.61
N GLU A 29 6.60 11.37 -21.09
CA GLU A 29 7.59 10.30 -20.92
C GLU A 29 7.79 10.08 -19.42
N ASP A 30 7.68 8.83 -18.97
CA ASP A 30 7.73 8.49 -17.56
C ASP A 30 9.12 8.60 -16.96
N HIS A 31 9.20 9.04 -15.70
CA HIS A 31 10.47 9.16 -14.97
C HIS A 31 10.81 7.91 -14.12
N GLU A 32 9.95 6.88 -14.14
CA GLU A 32 10.33 5.53 -13.71
C GLU A 32 11.29 4.85 -14.72
N ASP A 33 11.39 5.35 -15.97
CA ASP A 33 12.05 4.67 -17.10
C ASP A 33 13.33 5.39 -17.60
N ARG A 34 14.23 5.77 -16.68
CA ARG A 34 15.38 6.66 -16.99
C ARG A 34 16.78 6.17 -16.64
N SER A 35 16.94 4.93 -16.16
CA SER A 35 18.26 4.30 -15.94
C SER A 35 18.85 3.61 -17.18
N ALA A 36 18.09 3.45 -18.27
CA ALA A 36 18.46 2.63 -19.41
C ALA A 36 19.56 3.26 -20.32
N ARG A 37 20.85 3.05 -20.01
CA ARG A 37 21.96 3.06 -21.01
C ARG A 37 23.31 2.47 -20.55
N LYS A 38 23.72 1.38 -21.23
CA LYS A 38 25.05 0.72 -21.23
C LYS A 38 25.45 -0.01 -19.93
N ASP A 39 26.23 -1.10 -19.96
CA ASP A 39 26.96 -1.74 -21.07
C ASP A 39 26.74 -3.28 -21.14
N ARG A 40 27.38 -3.99 -22.09
CA ARG A 40 27.21 -5.44 -22.36
C ARG A 40 28.48 -6.27 -22.13
N ASP A 41 28.26 -7.59 -22.06
CA ASP A 41 29.22 -8.71 -22.06
C ASP A 41 30.05 -8.85 -20.75
N VAL A 42 30.42 -10.03 -20.25
CA VAL A 42 30.75 -11.33 -20.89
C VAL A 42 30.09 -12.53 -20.13
N ALA A 43 29.97 -13.69 -20.79
CA ALA A 43 29.25 -14.88 -20.28
C ALA A 43 30.15 -16.10 -19.91
N GLY A 44 29.58 -17.04 -19.14
CA GLY A 44 30.13 -18.38 -18.85
C GLY A 44 30.24 -18.69 -17.35
N GLN A 45 30.09 -19.93 -16.85
CA GLN A 45 29.78 -21.23 -17.49
C GLN A 45 28.86 -22.09 -16.58
N HIS A 46 28.34 -23.21 -17.10
CA HIS A 46 27.56 -24.21 -16.33
C HIS A 46 28.47 -25.24 -15.65
N GLU A 47 27.99 -25.85 -14.56
CA GLU A 47 28.11 -27.31 -14.38
C GLU A 47 27.05 -27.89 -13.42
N ALA A 48 26.81 -29.20 -13.54
CA ALA A 48 26.05 -30.05 -12.62
C ALA A 48 27.03 -31.10 -12.00
N THR A 49 26.72 -31.99 -11.06
CA THR A 49 25.42 -32.39 -10.45
C THR A 49 25.64 -32.44 -8.90
N GLU A 50 25.28 -33.37 -8.02
CA GLU A 50 24.49 -34.62 -8.00
C GLU A 50 23.90 -34.81 -6.58
N ALA A 51 23.01 -35.79 -6.38
CA ALA A 51 22.61 -36.30 -5.07
C ALA A 51 22.45 -37.84 -5.14
N PRO A 52 22.74 -38.57 -4.06
CA PRO A 52 21.69 -39.47 -3.57
C PRO A 52 21.65 -39.80 -2.07
N ALA A 53 20.46 -40.27 -1.66
CA ALA A 53 20.18 -41.28 -0.63
C ALA A 53 20.11 -40.92 0.86
N ASP A 54 19.16 -41.60 1.52
CA ASP A 54 18.68 -41.52 2.90
C ASP A 54 18.49 -42.96 3.44
N PRO A 55 18.86 -43.27 4.70
CA PRO A 55 18.47 -44.51 5.36
C PRO A 55 17.79 -44.32 6.74
N ASN A 56 16.61 -43.69 6.77
CA ASN A 56 15.38 -44.19 7.41
C ASN A 56 15.39 -44.64 8.91
N SER A 57 14.65 -43.87 9.73
CA SER A 57 13.81 -44.27 10.89
C SER A 57 14.36 -45.00 12.13
N LEU A 58 14.06 -44.42 13.30
CA LEU A 58 13.69 -45.14 14.53
C LEU A 58 12.49 -44.44 15.20
N ASP A 59 11.42 -45.20 15.48
CA ASP A 59 10.17 -44.69 16.06
C ASP A 59 10.26 -44.42 17.58
N GLY A 60 9.50 -43.41 18.04
CA GLY A 60 9.24 -43.13 19.45
C GLY A 60 7.89 -42.39 19.63
N PRO A 61 7.00 -42.81 20.55
CA PRO A 61 5.62 -42.33 20.56
C PRO A 61 5.46 -40.95 21.22
N GLY A 62 5.23 -39.93 20.40
CA GLY A 62 4.81 -38.59 20.80
C GLY A 62 3.48 -38.19 20.14
N THR A 63 2.68 -37.41 20.87
CA THR A 63 1.46 -36.70 20.44
C THR A 63 1.10 -36.72 18.95
N ARG A 64 -0.04 -37.34 18.60
CA ARG A 64 -0.71 -37.10 17.32
C ARG A 64 -1.30 -35.68 17.33
N ASP A 65 -0.57 -34.73 16.77
CA ASP A 65 -1.22 -33.50 16.29
C ASP A 65 -2.27 -33.87 15.24
N LEU A 66 -3.41 -33.17 15.30
CA LEU A 66 -4.39 -33.22 14.22
C LEU A 66 -3.78 -32.53 12.99
N PRO A 67 -4.01 -33.03 11.77
CA PRO A 67 -3.42 -32.43 10.58
C PRO A 67 -3.90 -30.99 10.43
N ASP A 68 -2.96 -30.05 10.56
CA ASP A 68 -3.16 -28.64 10.24
C ASP A 68 -3.66 -28.57 8.79
N THR A 69 -4.95 -28.25 8.64
CA THR A 69 -5.63 -28.41 7.35
C THR A 69 -5.24 -27.23 6.49
N PRO A 70 -4.46 -27.43 5.40
CA PRO A 70 -3.87 -26.33 4.66
C PRO A 70 -4.97 -25.40 4.16
N ALA A 71 -4.83 -24.10 4.47
CA ALA A 71 -5.84 -23.09 4.21
C ALA A 71 -6.36 -23.19 2.76
N ALA A 72 -7.66 -23.40 2.61
CA ALA A 72 -8.28 -23.64 1.30
C ALA A 72 -8.11 -22.45 0.35
N LEU A 73 -7.93 -21.24 0.90
CA LEU A 73 -7.60 -20.01 0.18
C LEU A 73 -6.37 -19.32 0.80
N GLU A 74 -5.38 -18.98 -0.02
CA GLU A 74 -4.34 -18.01 0.34
C GLU A 74 -4.56 -16.72 -0.44
N ILE A 75 -4.43 -15.58 0.24
CA ILE A 75 -4.38 -14.25 -0.36
C ILE A 75 -3.00 -13.66 -0.09
N VAL A 76 -2.26 -13.37 -1.16
CA VAL A 76 -0.93 -12.75 -1.11
C VAL A 76 -1.06 -11.27 -1.44
N GLU A 77 -0.83 -10.40 -0.44
CA GLU A 77 -0.76 -8.94 -0.57
C GLU A 77 0.69 -8.55 -0.94
N TYR A 78 0.95 -8.35 -2.23
CA TYR A 78 2.17 -7.71 -2.72
C TYR A 78 2.10 -6.22 -2.40
N THR A 79 3.03 -5.72 -1.60
CA THR A 79 2.97 -4.36 -1.06
C THR A 79 4.35 -3.82 -0.69
N ASP A 80 4.39 -2.56 -0.28
CA ASP A 80 5.56 -1.91 0.31
C ASP A 80 5.05 -0.86 1.33
N PRO A 81 5.75 -0.61 2.46
CA PRO A 81 5.30 0.37 3.45
C PRO A 81 5.37 1.82 2.95
N LEU A 82 6.20 2.10 1.95
CA LEU A 82 6.44 3.44 1.38
C LEU A 82 5.78 3.60 -0.01
N CYS A 83 4.85 2.72 -0.39
CA CYS A 83 4.10 2.80 -1.64
C CYS A 83 2.77 3.60 -1.50
N PRO A 84 2.57 4.71 -2.26
CA PRO A 84 1.40 5.57 -2.14
C PRO A 84 0.12 4.90 -2.64
N TRP A 85 0.19 4.08 -3.69
CA TRP A 85 -0.93 3.28 -4.16
C TRP A 85 -1.34 2.18 -3.16
N ALA A 86 -0.38 1.61 -2.42
CA ALA A 86 -0.68 0.64 -1.36
C ALA A 86 -1.35 1.31 -0.15
N TRP A 87 -0.92 2.52 0.21
CA TRP A 87 -1.60 3.38 1.18
C TRP A 87 -3.03 3.71 0.75
N GLY A 88 -3.23 4.17 -0.49
CA GLY A 88 -4.55 4.45 -1.06
C GLY A 88 -5.46 3.22 -1.25
N SER A 89 -4.90 2.01 -1.19
CA SER A 89 -5.65 0.75 -1.19
C SER A 89 -6.00 0.24 0.21
N GLU A 90 -5.36 0.76 1.26
CA GLU A 90 -5.52 0.25 2.63
C GLU A 90 -6.97 0.27 3.16
N PRO A 91 -7.82 1.28 2.87
CA PRO A 91 -9.22 1.26 3.30
C PRO A 91 -10.00 0.06 2.75
N VAL A 92 -9.75 -0.28 1.48
CA VAL A 92 -10.37 -1.41 0.79
C VAL A 92 -9.82 -2.74 1.31
N PHE A 93 -8.50 -2.82 1.52
CA PHE A 93 -7.84 -4.02 2.07
C PHE A 93 -8.21 -4.29 3.53
N ARG A 94 -8.38 -3.26 4.37
CA ARG A 94 -8.91 -3.40 5.74
C ARG A 94 -10.34 -3.95 5.71
N ARG A 95 -11.20 -3.45 4.81
CA ARG A 95 -12.57 -3.96 4.64
C ARG A 95 -12.55 -5.44 4.24
N LEU A 96 -11.68 -5.83 3.31
CA LEU A 96 -11.56 -7.21 2.85
C LEU A 96 -10.98 -8.14 3.93
N ARG A 97 -9.95 -7.71 4.66
CA ARG A 97 -9.42 -8.47 5.81
C ARG A 97 -10.47 -8.64 6.91
N ALA A 98 -11.25 -7.60 7.22
CA ALA A 98 -12.35 -7.69 8.17
C ALA A 98 -13.49 -8.62 7.69
N ALA A 99 -13.76 -8.65 6.39
CA ALA A 99 -14.75 -9.56 5.78
C ALA A 99 -14.34 -11.05 5.84
N LEU A 100 -13.04 -11.33 5.99
CA LEU A 100 -12.44 -12.67 6.03
C LEU A 100 -11.91 -13.05 7.42
N ALA A 101 -12.02 -12.16 8.41
CA ALA A 101 -11.42 -12.32 9.73
C ALA A 101 -12.07 -13.47 10.50
N GLY A 102 -11.24 -14.36 11.04
CA GLY A 102 -11.67 -15.52 11.83
C GLY A 102 -12.06 -16.76 11.03
N ASP A 103 -12.11 -16.72 9.70
CA ASP A 103 -12.30 -17.93 8.89
C ASP A 103 -10.98 -18.69 8.73
N SER A 104 -10.87 -19.83 9.40
CA SER A 104 -9.68 -20.71 9.38
C SER A 104 -9.32 -21.24 7.99
N ARG A 105 -10.20 -21.12 7.00
CA ARG A 105 -9.92 -21.51 5.60
C ARG A 105 -9.06 -20.48 4.87
N VAL A 106 -8.83 -19.29 5.44
CA VAL A 106 -8.16 -18.16 4.77
C VAL A 106 -6.80 -17.85 5.41
N ARG A 107 -5.74 -17.90 4.59
CA ARG A 107 -4.41 -17.40 4.94
C ARG A 107 -4.14 -16.08 4.23
N TRP A 108 -3.97 -14.98 4.96
CA TRP A 108 -3.44 -13.73 4.41
C TRP A 108 -1.92 -13.70 4.61
N ARG A 109 -1.15 -13.44 3.55
CA ARG A 109 0.32 -13.30 3.58
C ARG A 109 0.72 -12.00 2.92
N ARG A 110 1.75 -11.33 3.45
CA ARG A 110 2.34 -10.13 2.82
C ARG A 110 3.68 -10.45 2.17
N VAL A 111 3.88 -9.87 0.99
CA VAL A 111 5.14 -9.86 0.26
C VAL A 111 5.61 -8.42 0.19
N TYR A 112 6.72 -8.10 0.87
CA TYR A 112 7.33 -6.78 0.83
C TYR A 112 8.26 -6.68 -0.39
N CYS A 113 7.83 -5.88 -1.37
CA CYS A 113 8.34 -5.94 -2.73
C CYS A 113 9.57 -5.07 -2.99
N ILE A 114 9.91 -4.19 -2.04
CA ILE A 114 10.89 -3.09 -2.12
C ILE A 114 10.62 -2.16 -3.31
N LEU A 115 9.96 -1.04 -3.03
CA LEU A 115 9.69 0.01 -4.01
C LEU A 115 10.89 0.95 -4.23
N PHE A 116 11.72 1.15 -3.21
CA PHE A 116 12.94 1.97 -3.26
C PHE A 116 14.11 1.09 -2.81
N ASP A 117 14.98 0.70 -3.74
CA ASP A 117 16.10 -0.18 -3.43
C ASP A 117 17.35 0.60 -3.06
N HIS A 118 18.21 0.00 -2.24
CA HIS A 118 19.50 0.58 -1.85
C HIS A 118 20.57 0.53 -2.96
N ASP A 119 20.27 -0.18 -4.05
CA ASP A 119 21.07 -0.29 -5.26
C ASP A 119 20.64 0.72 -6.35
N ASP A 120 19.59 1.52 -6.12
CA ASP A 120 19.12 2.57 -7.05
C ASP A 120 20.07 3.79 -7.05
N ASP A 121 20.32 4.39 -8.22
CA ASP A 121 21.18 5.57 -8.36
C ASP A 121 20.61 6.79 -7.60
N PRO A 122 21.41 7.51 -6.80
CA PRO A 122 20.93 8.67 -6.04
C PRO A 122 20.56 9.83 -6.97
N ALA A 123 19.37 10.42 -6.75
CA ALA A 123 18.83 11.49 -7.59
C ALA A 123 19.81 12.67 -7.77
N PRO A 124 20.09 13.12 -9.02
CA PRO A 124 21.01 14.24 -9.28
C PRO A 124 20.58 15.58 -8.67
N ASP A 125 19.28 15.77 -8.41
CA ASP A 125 18.73 16.85 -7.60
C ASP A 125 17.63 16.29 -6.67
N PRO A 126 17.97 15.92 -5.42
CA PRO A 126 17.00 15.37 -4.47
C PRO A 126 15.90 16.36 -4.08
N ALA A 127 16.10 17.67 -4.27
CA ALA A 127 15.08 18.67 -3.97
C ALA A 127 14.04 18.75 -5.10
N ALA A 128 14.48 18.71 -6.35
CA ALA A 128 13.59 18.60 -7.52
C ALA A 128 12.82 17.28 -7.53
N GLU A 129 13.49 16.17 -7.19
CA GLU A 129 12.87 14.85 -7.06
C GLU A 129 11.82 14.83 -5.94
N THR A 130 12.15 15.32 -4.73
CA THR A 130 11.19 15.44 -3.62
C THR A 130 9.99 16.30 -4.00
N ALA A 131 10.21 17.40 -4.75
CA ALA A 131 9.13 18.24 -5.25
C ALA A 131 8.27 17.53 -6.31
N TRP A 132 8.85 16.66 -7.14
CA TRP A 132 8.12 15.82 -8.10
C TRP A 132 7.29 14.74 -7.39
N TYR A 133 7.92 13.96 -6.51
CA TYR A 133 7.25 12.87 -5.79
C TYR A 133 6.14 13.39 -4.87
N ALA A 134 6.30 14.58 -4.27
CA ALA A 134 5.22 15.22 -3.52
C ALA A 134 3.97 15.52 -4.38
N ARG A 135 4.14 15.87 -5.66
CA ARG A 135 3.02 16.02 -6.62
C ARG A 135 2.44 14.67 -7.04
N TYR A 136 3.29 13.67 -7.27
CA TYR A 136 2.84 12.31 -7.58
C TYR A 136 1.97 11.72 -6.45
N VAL A 137 2.37 11.91 -5.20
CA VAL A 137 1.55 11.54 -4.03
C VAL A 137 0.26 12.38 -3.95
N GLU A 138 0.28 13.65 -4.35
CA GLU A 138 -0.93 14.48 -4.43
C GLU A 138 -1.94 14.00 -5.48
N ASP A 139 -1.49 13.64 -6.69
CA ASP A 139 -2.34 13.07 -7.74
C ASP A 139 -2.97 11.74 -7.28
N ILE A 140 -2.17 10.87 -6.63
CA ILE A 140 -2.67 9.61 -6.05
C ILE A 140 -3.69 9.86 -4.94
N SER A 141 -3.45 10.84 -4.07
CA SER A 141 -4.39 11.25 -3.02
C SER A 141 -5.68 11.84 -3.59
N ALA A 142 -5.65 12.53 -4.74
CA ALA A 142 -6.85 13.00 -5.42
C ALA A 142 -7.72 11.82 -5.91
N HIS A 143 -7.12 10.76 -6.47
CA HIS A 143 -7.82 9.57 -6.94
C HIS A 143 -8.31 8.64 -5.81
N THR A 144 -7.49 8.43 -4.78
CA THR A 144 -7.74 7.44 -3.71
C THR A 144 -8.41 8.04 -2.47
N HIS A 145 -8.50 9.37 -2.40
CA HIS A 145 -8.93 10.16 -1.23
C HIS A 145 -8.13 9.86 0.06
N ALA A 146 -6.95 9.26 -0.06
CA ALA A 146 -6.08 8.96 1.07
C ALA A 146 -5.37 10.23 1.58
N PRO A 147 -5.21 10.42 2.90
CA PRO A 147 -4.44 11.52 3.46
C PRO A 147 -3.02 11.62 2.89
N ARG A 148 -2.51 12.85 2.75
CA ARG A 148 -1.12 13.13 2.39
C ARG A 148 -0.50 14.17 3.33
N ALA A 149 0.79 14.07 3.59
CA ALA A 149 1.53 15.03 4.39
C ALA A 149 1.41 16.46 3.83
N LEU A 150 1.37 17.46 4.73
CA LEU A 150 1.38 18.89 4.37
C LEU A 150 2.66 19.29 3.65
N ARG A 151 3.78 18.64 3.99
CA ARG A 151 5.08 18.76 3.34
C ARG A 151 5.79 17.41 3.41
N LEU A 152 6.38 16.97 2.31
CA LEU A 152 7.35 15.88 2.30
C LEU A 152 8.75 16.42 2.63
N SER A 153 9.54 15.68 3.41
CA SER A 153 10.92 16.04 3.76
C SER A 153 11.94 15.64 2.70
N ARG A 154 11.81 14.44 2.14
CA ARG A 154 12.62 13.82 1.09
C ARG A 154 11.83 12.69 0.41
N VAL A 155 12.26 12.24 -0.78
CA VAL A 155 11.96 10.86 -1.24
C VAL A 155 12.68 9.87 -0.33
N ALA A 156 12.13 8.67 -0.16
CA ALA A 156 12.74 7.62 0.64
C ALA A 156 14.02 7.10 -0.01
N ALA A 157 15.14 7.09 0.72
CA ALA A 157 16.40 6.54 0.20
C ALA A 157 16.37 5.00 0.07
N SER A 158 15.49 4.32 0.81
CA SER A 158 15.19 2.90 0.64
C SER A 158 13.92 2.51 1.40
N SER A 159 13.20 1.47 0.96
CA SER A 159 12.12 0.84 1.73
C SER A 159 12.53 -0.46 2.43
N TRP A 160 13.80 -0.87 2.35
CA TRP A 160 14.32 -2.04 3.09
C TRP A 160 14.11 -1.92 4.61
N PRO A 161 14.43 -0.82 5.31
CA PRO A 161 14.30 -0.77 6.77
C PRO A 161 12.85 -0.85 7.24
N ALA A 162 11.92 -0.13 6.61
CA ALA A 162 10.50 -0.27 6.85
C ALA A 162 9.99 -1.71 6.59
N SER A 163 10.46 -2.35 5.51
CA SER A 163 10.07 -3.71 5.15
C SER A 163 10.61 -4.76 6.13
N LEU A 164 11.83 -4.60 6.63
CA LEU A 164 12.42 -5.44 7.68
C LEU A 164 11.64 -5.30 9.00
N VAL A 165 11.30 -4.07 9.41
CA VAL A 165 10.48 -3.82 10.60
C VAL A 165 9.08 -4.42 10.44
N ALA A 166 8.44 -4.25 9.29
CA ALA A 166 7.12 -4.83 9.02
C ALA A 166 7.14 -6.37 9.01
N LYS A 167 8.15 -6.99 8.39
CA LYS A 167 8.34 -8.45 8.36
C LYS A 167 8.64 -9.03 9.74
N ALA A 168 9.41 -8.32 10.57
CA ALA A 168 9.67 -8.72 11.96
C ALA A 168 8.40 -8.68 12.82
N ALA A 169 7.52 -7.71 12.61
CA ALA A 169 6.26 -7.59 13.34
C ALA A 169 5.26 -8.73 13.06
N GLU A 170 5.35 -9.42 11.92
CA GLU A 170 4.55 -10.64 11.66
C GLU A 170 4.69 -11.68 12.79
N ALA A 171 5.89 -11.82 13.37
CA ALA A 171 6.16 -12.76 14.46
C ALA A 171 5.52 -12.34 15.80
N GLN A 172 4.95 -11.15 15.89
CA GLN A 172 4.24 -10.65 17.08
C GLN A 172 2.71 -10.74 16.95
N GLY A 173 2.21 -11.31 15.85
CA GLY A 173 0.79 -11.56 15.62
C GLY A 173 0.12 -10.50 14.75
N THR A 174 -0.97 -10.89 14.09
CA THR A 174 -1.58 -10.14 12.97
C THR A 174 -1.99 -8.70 13.33
N GLU A 175 -2.57 -8.46 14.52
CA GLU A 175 -2.94 -7.10 14.93
C GLU A 175 -1.72 -6.18 15.11
N VAL A 176 -0.61 -6.71 15.65
CA VAL A 176 0.62 -5.94 15.84
C VAL A 176 1.26 -5.65 14.48
N ALA A 177 1.28 -6.63 13.58
CA ALA A 177 1.77 -6.46 12.21
C ALA A 177 0.96 -5.44 11.39
N ASP A 178 -0.37 -5.44 11.48
CA ASP A 178 -1.24 -4.46 10.81
C ASP A 178 -1.04 -3.04 11.39
N ARG A 179 -0.88 -2.89 12.72
CA ARG A 179 -0.58 -1.60 13.36
C ARG A 179 0.81 -1.08 12.99
N VAL A 180 1.83 -1.94 12.98
CA VAL A 180 3.19 -1.60 12.55
C VAL A 180 3.21 -1.13 11.10
N LEU A 181 2.59 -1.89 10.18
CA LEU A 181 2.54 -1.53 8.76
C LEU A 181 1.81 -0.20 8.53
N ARG A 182 0.73 0.05 9.29
CA ARG A 182 0.02 1.33 9.26
C ARG A 182 0.92 2.49 9.67
N ARG A 183 1.63 2.39 10.79
CA ARG A 183 2.46 3.47 11.33
C ARG A 183 3.70 3.76 10.46
N LEU A 184 4.22 2.76 9.76
CA LEU A 184 5.25 2.94 8.72
C LEU A 184 4.70 3.72 7.50
N ARG A 185 3.49 3.39 7.01
CA ARG A 185 2.81 4.15 5.94
C ARG A 185 2.51 5.59 6.37
N GLU A 186 2.05 5.79 7.60
CA GLU A 186 1.76 7.11 8.17
C GLU A 186 3.03 7.98 8.31
N SER A 187 4.23 7.41 8.48
CA SER A 187 5.47 8.19 8.57
C SER A 187 5.68 9.03 7.31
N VAL A 188 5.64 8.42 6.12
CA VAL A 188 5.79 9.14 4.85
C VAL A 188 4.49 9.85 4.43
N PHE A 189 3.34 9.18 4.50
CA PHE A 189 2.10 9.72 3.92
C PHE A 189 1.29 10.62 4.85
N VAL A 190 1.61 10.70 6.14
CA VAL A 190 0.93 11.64 7.05
C VAL A 190 1.91 12.61 7.69
N LEU A 191 3.08 12.16 8.15
CA LEU A 191 4.09 13.03 8.77
C LEU A 191 5.05 13.68 7.75
N GLY A 192 5.23 13.04 6.59
CA GLY A 192 6.16 13.52 5.55
C GLY A 192 7.62 13.12 5.78
N ASP A 193 7.89 12.15 6.66
CA ASP A 193 9.24 11.67 7.01
C ASP A 193 9.36 10.15 6.78
N PRO A 194 10.03 9.69 5.71
CA PRO A 194 10.14 8.27 5.41
C PRO A 194 10.83 7.43 6.49
N ALA A 195 10.30 6.24 6.71
CA ALA A 195 10.90 5.18 7.53
C ALA A 195 12.06 4.45 6.78
N ASP A 196 12.97 5.22 6.19
CA ASP A 196 14.03 4.76 5.27
C ASP A 196 15.38 4.48 5.95
N THR A 197 15.47 4.52 7.28
CA THR A 197 16.62 4.01 8.07
C THR A 197 16.12 3.06 9.16
N PRO A 198 16.97 2.18 9.73
CA PRO A 198 16.59 1.33 10.85
C PRO A 198 16.07 2.12 12.06
N GLU A 199 16.68 3.28 12.33
CA GLU A 199 16.31 4.18 13.41
C GLU A 199 14.97 4.87 13.14
N SER A 200 14.74 5.38 11.92
CA SER A 200 13.47 6.04 11.57
C SER A 200 12.32 5.04 11.50
N ALA A 201 12.56 3.82 11.00
CA ALA A 201 11.56 2.75 10.97
C ALA A 201 11.17 2.25 12.37
N LEU A 202 12.14 2.08 13.29
CA LEU A 202 11.84 1.72 14.69
C LEU A 202 11.19 2.87 15.46
N ALA A 203 11.60 4.12 15.22
CA ALA A 203 10.98 5.30 15.83
C ALA A 203 9.53 5.52 15.33
N ALA A 204 9.27 5.28 14.05
CA ALA A 204 7.93 5.40 13.47
C ALA A 204 6.92 4.48 14.14
N VAL A 205 7.32 3.29 14.61
CA VAL A 205 6.44 2.28 15.22
C VAL A 205 6.48 2.26 16.75
N ALA A 206 7.19 3.21 17.37
CA ALA A 206 7.28 3.32 18.82
C ALA A 206 5.89 3.47 19.47
N GLY A 207 5.68 2.74 20.57
CA GLY A 207 4.46 2.78 21.38
C GLY A 207 3.24 2.03 20.82
N VAL A 208 3.35 1.34 19.66
CA VAL A 208 2.24 0.57 19.08
C VAL A 208 1.63 -0.42 20.10
N PRO A 209 0.30 -0.38 20.37
CA PRO A 209 -0.32 -1.25 21.36
C PRO A 209 -0.16 -2.75 21.06
N GLY A 210 0.54 -3.44 21.96
CA GLY A 210 0.85 -4.87 21.89
C GLY A 210 2.23 -5.22 21.34
N LEU A 211 3.04 -4.21 20.94
CA LEU A 211 4.38 -4.40 20.39
C LEU A 211 5.45 -4.57 21.48
N ASP A 212 6.21 -5.66 21.41
CA ASP A 212 7.51 -5.80 22.08
C ASP A 212 8.59 -5.15 21.20
N ALA A 213 9.04 -3.96 21.60
CA ALA A 213 9.96 -3.13 20.82
C ALA A 213 11.38 -3.70 20.76
N ASP A 214 11.87 -4.32 21.84
CA ASP A 214 13.21 -4.91 21.89
C ASP A 214 13.26 -6.16 20.98
N ARG A 215 12.25 -7.02 21.08
CA ARG A 215 12.09 -8.18 20.20
C ARG A 215 11.88 -7.77 18.74
N LEU A 216 11.22 -6.64 18.48
CA LEU A 216 11.09 -6.09 17.13
C LEU A 216 12.44 -5.64 16.58
N ALA A 217 13.23 -4.88 17.35
CA ALA A 217 14.54 -4.40 16.91
C ALA A 217 15.51 -5.54 16.64
N VAL A 218 15.58 -6.53 17.55
CA VAL A 218 16.37 -7.77 17.35
C VAL A 218 15.88 -8.56 16.13
N GLY A 219 14.55 -8.64 15.93
CA GLY A 219 13.96 -9.30 14.76
C GLY A 219 14.31 -8.61 13.44
N ALA A 220 14.12 -7.29 13.34
CA ALA A 220 14.36 -6.52 12.13
C ALA A 220 15.84 -6.51 11.71
N ALA A 221 16.76 -6.56 12.68
CA ALA A 221 18.21 -6.68 12.44
C ALA A 221 18.68 -8.13 12.17
N SER A 222 17.78 -9.14 12.22
CA SER A 222 18.17 -10.55 12.11
C SER A 222 18.44 -11.01 10.67
N PRO A 223 19.41 -11.93 10.46
CA PRO A 223 19.61 -12.58 9.17
C PRO A 223 18.38 -13.37 8.68
N GLU A 224 17.53 -13.87 9.58
CA GLU A 224 16.30 -14.59 9.23
C GLU A 224 15.27 -13.65 8.57
N VAL A 225 15.01 -12.50 9.19
CA VAL A 225 14.07 -11.50 8.62
C VAL A 225 14.64 -10.90 7.34
N LEU A 226 15.95 -10.66 7.26
CA LEU A 226 16.61 -10.25 6.01
C LEU A 226 16.45 -11.31 4.90
N ALA A 227 16.61 -12.59 5.21
CA ALA A 227 16.38 -13.67 4.25
C ALA A 227 14.91 -13.76 3.82
N ARG A 228 13.96 -13.52 4.74
CA ARG A 228 12.51 -13.48 4.43
C ARG A 228 12.14 -12.29 3.54
N VAL A 229 12.65 -11.08 3.80
CA VAL A 229 12.41 -9.94 2.91
C VAL A 229 13.11 -10.13 1.55
N ARG A 230 14.30 -10.75 1.49
CA ARG A 230 14.94 -11.14 0.22
C ARG A 230 14.13 -12.19 -0.55
N ALA A 231 13.47 -13.12 0.13
CA ALA A 231 12.57 -14.08 -0.51
C ALA A 231 11.31 -13.39 -1.06
N ASP A 232 10.69 -12.50 -0.28
CA ASP A 232 9.58 -11.65 -0.74
C ASP A 232 9.99 -10.81 -1.97
N HIS A 233 11.15 -10.16 -1.92
CA HIS A 233 11.74 -9.35 -3.00
C HIS A 233 11.89 -10.12 -4.33
N ALA A 234 12.30 -11.38 -4.23
CA ALA A 234 12.45 -12.30 -5.36
C ALA A 234 11.14 -13.00 -5.76
N GLU A 235 10.12 -13.07 -4.91
CA GLU A 235 8.75 -13.46 -5.30
C GLU A 235 8.09 -12.32 -6.10
N ALA A 236 8.26 -11.07 -5.68
CA ALA A 236 7.72 -9.89 -6.34
C ALA A 236 8.20 -9.67 -7.79
N ARG A 237 9.42 -10.14 -8.12
CA ARG A 237 10.05 -10.12 -9.46
C ARG A 237 9.73 -11.35 -10.34
N ARG A 238 8.71 -12.14 -9.98
CA ARG A 238 8.19 -13.25 -10.80
C ARG A 238 6.67 -13.16 -10.95
N PRO A 239 6.15 -12.08 -11.57
CA PRO A 239 4.72 -11.89 -11.76
C PRO A 239 4.09 -12.98 -12.65
N VAL A 240 2.86 -13.37 -12.32
CA VAL A 240 2.05 -14.25 -13.17
C VAL A 240 1.73 -13.58 -14.51
N ALA A 241 1.65 -14.38 -15.57
CA ALA A 241 1.61 -13.91 -16.96
C ALA A 241 0.43 -12.97 -17.27
N GLU A 242 -0.67 -13.12 -16.54
CA GLU A 242 -1.83 -12.24 -16.58
C GLU A 242 -1.44 -10.77 -16.35
N VAL A 243 -0.54 -10.48 -15.41
CA VAL A 243 -0.12 -9.10 -15.07
C VAL A 243 0.85 -8.51 -16.10
N LEU A 244 1.57 -9.37 -16.85
CA LEU A 244 2.35 -8.96 -18.03
C LEU A 244 1.46 -8.55 -19.22
N SER A 245 0.18 -8.97 -19.21
CA SER A 245 -0.78 -8.70 -20.29
C SER A 245 -1.75 -7.55 -19.99
N VAL A 246 -1.73 -7.02 -18.77
CA VAL A 246 -2.52 -5.84 -18.36
C VAL A 246 -2.05 -4.64 -19.17
N ARG A 247 -3.01 -3.99 -19.84
CA ARG A 247 -2.82 -2.72 -20.56
C ARG A 247 -3.34 -1.58 -19.72
N ASP A 248 -2.94 -0.37 -20.09
CA ASP A 248 -3.61 0.84 -19.62
C ASP A 248 -5.10 0.83 -20.02
N GLY A 249 -5.91 1.39 -19.14
CA GLY A 249 -7.36 1.48 -19.25
C GLY A 249 -7.89 2.51 -18.26
N ASP A 250 -9.18 2.52 -17.98
CA ASP A 250 -9.85 3.62 -17.26
C ASP A 250 -9.46 3.78 -15.77
N SER A 251 -8.56 2.95 -15.24
CA SER A 251 -8.00 3.09 -13.88
C SER A 251 -6.70 3.89 -13.90
N PRO A 252 -6.51 4.90 -13.03
CA PRO A 252 -5.26 5.64 -12.91
C PRO A 252 -4.10 4.80 -12.32
N HIS A 253 -4.38 3.57 -11.86
CA HIS A 253 -3.37 2.57 -11.54
C HIS A 253 -3.79 1.20 -12.06
N PRO A 254 -3.61 0.92 -13.36
CA PRO A 254 -4.07 -0.33 -13.98
C PRO A 254 -3.35 -1.56 -13.41
N GLY A 255 -2.16 -1.38 -12.83
CA GLY A 255 -1.42 -2.46 -12.18
C GLY A 255 -0.63 -3.34 -13.16
N ALA A 256 -0.38 -2.86 -14.38
CA ALA A 256 0.54 -3.51 -15.32
C ALA A 256 1.89 -3.77 -14.65
N ALA A 257 2.51 -4.91 -14.97
CA ALA A 257 3.83 -5.25 -14.44
C ALA A 257 4.85 -4.15 -14.79
N LYS A 258 5.70 -3.80 -13.84
CA LYS A 258 6.73 -2.76 -14.03
C LYS A 258 8.04 -3.45 -14.44
N GLU A 259 8.63 -2.99 -15.54
CA GLU A 259 9.99 -3.39 -15.92
C GLU A 259 10.98 -2.93 -14.84
N THR A 260 12.06 -3.68 -14.65
CA THR A 260 13.15 -3.37 -13.72
C THR A 260 14.44 -3.05 -14.50
N PRO A 261 15.43 -2.33 -13.92
CA PRO A 261 16.62 -1.86 -14.65
C PRO A 261 17.46 -2.95 -15.34
N ASP A 262 17.27 -4.22 -14.97
CA ASP A 262 17.89 -5.40 -15.55
C ASP A 262 17.06 -6.06 -16.68
N GLY A 263 15.94 -5.46 -17.09
CA GLY A 263 15.01 -5.98 -18.11
C GLY A 263 14.08 -7.09 -17.61
N GLN A 264 14.05 -7.37 -16.30
CA GLN A 264 13.04 -8.24 -15.69
C GLN A 264 11.75 -7.46 -15.41
N HIS A 265 10.76 -8.10 -14.78
CA HIS A 265 9.47 -7.48 -14.44
C HIS A 265 9.08 -7.77 -13.00
N ARG A 266 8.51 -6.78 -12.30
CA ARG A 266 7.90 -6.92 -10.97
C ARG A 266 6.40 -6.63 -10.99
N TYR A 267 5.69 -7.13 -10.00
CA TYR A 267 4.33 -6.68 -9.71
C TYR A 267 4.29 -5.15 -9.49
N ALA A 268 3.28 -4.48 -10.05
CA ALA A 268 2.87 -3.16 -9.58
C ALA A 268 2.24 -3.26 -8.19
N LEU A 269 2.35 -2.19 -7.40
CA LEU A 269 2.02 -2.21 -5.97
C LEU A 269 0.79 -1.34 -5.66
N PRO A 270 -0.22 -1.87 -4.97
CA PRO A 270 -0.32 -3.25 -4.52
C PRO A 270 -0.77 -4.19 -5.63
N THR A 271 -0.67 -5.48 -5.39
CA THR A 271 -1.39 -6.53 -6.13
C THR A 271 -1.89 -7.56 -5.13
N LEU A 272 -3.14 -8.02 -5.27
CA LEU A 272 -3.62 -9.21 -4.56
C LEU A 272 -3.56 -10.43 -5.49
N LEU A 273 -2.87 -11.48 -5.07
CA LEU A 273 -2.92 -12.80 -5.70
C LEU A 273 -3.70 -13.75 -4.79
N VAL A 274 -4.91 -14.10 -5.21
CA VAL A 274 -5.77 -15.07 -4.54
C VAL A 274 -5.50 -16.44 -5.15
N ARG A 275 -5.24 -17.49 -4.34
CA ARG A 275 -4.95 -18.83 -4.85
C ARG A 275 -5.50 -19.96 -3.98
N THR A 276 -5.79 -21.09 -4.62
CA THR A 276 -6.18 -22.37 -4.01
C THR A 276 -5.35 -23.49 -4.65
N ALA A 277 -5.53 -24.74 -4.21
CA ALA A 277 -4.94 -25.90 -4.89
C ALA A 277 -5.48 -26.13 -6.33
N ALA A 278 -6.58 -25.49 -6.72
CA ALA A 278 -7.22 -25.66 -8.03
C ALA A 278 -6.87 -24.55 -9.04
N GLY A 279 -6.28 -23.43 -8.61
CA GLY A 279 -5.98 -22.30 -9.49
C GLY A 279 -5.73 -20.99 -8.73
N HIS A 280 -5.58 -19.90 -9.48
CA HIS A 280 -5.35 -18.58 -8.92
C HIS A 280 -6.11 -17.49 -9.69
N ARG A 281 -6.28 -16.32 -9.07
CA ARG A 281 -6.82 -15.10 -9.65
C ARG A 281 -6.04 -13.92 -9.11
N VAL A 282 -5.58 -13.05 -9.99
CA VAL A 282 -4.80 -11.86 -9.65
C VAL A 282 -5.65 -10.61 -9.86
N VAL A 283 -5.60 -9.69 -8.90
CA VAL A 283 -6.21 -8.36 -8.96
C VAL A 283 -5.10 -7.33 -8.75
N PRO A 284 -4.50 -6.83 -9.85
CA PRO A 284 -3.35 -5.93 -9.76
C PRO A 284 -3.76 -4.45 -9.72
N GLY A 285 -2.95 -3.66 -9.03
CA GLY A 285 -3.14 -2.21 -8.92
C GLY A 285 -4.19 -1.79 -7.90
N TRP A 286 -4.68 -0.55 -8.02
CA TRP A 286 -5.79 -0.03 -7.19
C TRP A 286 -7.12 -0.32 -7.89
N ARG A 287 -8.13 -0.77 -7.13
CA ARG A 287 -9.44 -1.22 -7.64
C ARG A 287 -10.56 -0.98 -6.63
N PRO A 288 -11.83 -0.93 -7.09
CA PRO A 288 -13.01 -1.06 -6.24
C PRO A 288 -12.98 -2.33 -5.37
N TYR A 289 -13.71 -2.30 -4.25
CA TYR A 289 -13.80 -3.45 -3.32
C TYR A 289 -14.37 -4.70 -4.00
N GLU A 290 -15.30 -4.48 -4.92
CA GLU A 290 -16.11 -5.48 -5.60
C GLU A 290 -15.27 -6.41 -6.49
N GLU A 291 -14.17 -5.93 -7.08
CA GLU A 291 -13.24 -6.75 -7.88
C GLU A 291 -12.46 -7.75 -7.00
N TYR A 292 -11.98 -7.31 -5.83
CA TYR A 292 -11.30 -8.20 -4.89
C TYR A 292 -12.26 -9.24 -4.30
N VAL A 293 -13.50 -8.85 -3.99
CA VAL A 293 -14.56 -9.77 -3.56
C VAL A 293 -14.87 -10.79 -4.66
N ALA A 294 -14.93 -10.37 -5.93
CA ALA A 294 -15.17 -11.26 -7.06
C ALA A 294 -14.07 -12.33 -7.17
N ALA A 295 -12.79 -11.95 -7.13
CA ALA A 295 -11.66 -12.89 -7.20
C ALA A 295 -11.67 -13.93 -6.07
N VAL A 296 -12.02 -13.52 -4.84
CA VAL A 296 -12.19 -14.44 -3.69
C VAL A 296 -13.41 -15.34 -3.86
N THR A 297 -14.54 -14.80 -4.32
CA THR A 297 -15.81 -15.54 -4.49
C THR A 297 -15.75 -16.56 -5.63
N GLU A 298 -14.99 -16.24 -6.69
CA GLU A 298 -14.76 -17.11 -7.84
C GLU A 298 -14.01 -18.39 -7.42
N LEU A 299 -12.96 -18.24 -6.60
CA LEU A 299 -12.12 -19.35 -6.15
C LEU A 299 -12.67 -20.11 -4.92
N SER A 300 -13.41 -19.44 -4.03
CA SER A 300 -13.94 -20.06 -2.80
C SER A 300 -15.27 -19.44 -2.37
N ARG A 301 -16.36 -19.93 -2.98
CA ARG A 301 -17.75 -19.57 -2.68
C ARG A 301 -18.09 -19.79 -1.20
N GLY A 302 -18.78 -18.83 -0.58
CA GLY A 302 -19.19 -18.93 0.83
C GLY A 302 -18.07 -18.71 1.85
N LEU A 303 -16.97 -18.07 1.45
CA LEU A 303 -16.15 -17.24 2.36
C LEU A 303 -16.78 -15.86 2.51
N LEU A 304 -16.95 -15.19 1.37
CA LEU A 304 -17.59 -13.88 1.30
C LEU A 304 -19.07 -14.02 0.98
N PRO A 305 -19.90 -13.08 1.47
CA PRO A 305 -21.29 -12.96 1.06
C PRO A 305 -21.38 -12.65 -0.44
N ALA A 306 -22.37 -13.25 -1.09
CA ALA A 306 -22.57 -13.07 -2.52
C ALA A 306 -22.82 -11.59 -2.86
N LEU A 307 -22.13 -11.09 -3.90
CA LEU A 307 -22.43 -9.80 -4.52
C LEU A 307 -23.77 -9.89 -5.29
N THR A 308 -24.88 -9.94 -4.55
CA THR A 308 -26.22 -9.85 -5.14
C THR A 308 -26.43 -8.45 -5.69
N THR A 309 -26.32 -8.31 -7.00
CA THR A 309 -27.15 -7.34 -7.74
C THR A 309 -28.61 -7.56 -7.32
N PRO A 310 -29.38 -6.50 -6.97
CA PRO A 310 -30.73 -6.67 -6.44
C PRO A 310 -31.69 -7.19 -7.52
N HIS A 311 -31.91 -8.51 -7.54
CA HIS A 311 -32.88 -9.16 -8.41
C HIS A 311 -34.27 -9.07 -7.76
N PRO A 312 -35.28 -8.45 -8.39
CA PRO A 312 -36.48 -7.95 -7.69
C PRO A 312 -37.49 -9.02 -7.19
N GLU A 313 -37.20 -10.32 -7.34
CA GLU A 313 -38.22 -11.39 -7.24
C GLU A 313 -37.82 -12.61 -6.38
N SER A 314 -36.74 -12.55 -5.59
CA SER A 314 -36.35 -13.68 -4.72
C SER A 314 -35.99 -13.25 -3.29
N PRO A 315 -36.75 -13.66 -2.25
CA PRO A 315 -36.46 -13.38 -0.85
C PRO A 315 -35.41 -14.36 -0.27
N ALA A 316 -34.36 -14.67 -1.02
CA ALA A 316 -33.18 -15.32 -0.48
C ALA A 316 -32.51 -14.36 0.51
N GLN A 317 -32.34 -14.76 1.77
CA GLN A 317 -31.65 -13.92 2.75
C GLN A 317 -30.23 -13.63 2.23
N PRO A 318 -29.84 -12.36 2.02
CA PRO A 318 -28.49 -12.05 1.58
C PRO A 318 -27.53 -12.50 2.68
N ALA A 319 -26.51 -13.27 2.30
CA ALA A 319 -25.40 -13.52 3.19
C ALA A 319 -24.84 -12.17 3.64
N LEU A 320 -24.61 -12.00 4.93
CA LEU A 320 -24.39 -10.66 5.48
C LEU A 320 -23.01 -10.14 5.08
N ALA A 321 -22.97 -9.00 4.39
CA ALA A 321 -21.79 -8.14 4.38
C ALA A 321 -21.33 -7.91 5.82
N PRO A 322 -20.01 -7.90 6.12
CA PRO A 322 -19.53 -7.62 7.46
C PRO A 322 -20.15 -6.30 7.91
N THR A 323 -20.96 -6.35 8.97
CA THR A 323 -21.78 -5.21 9.37
C THR A 323 -20.87 -4.03 9.66
N PRO A 324 -21.05 -2.86 8.99
CA PRO A 324 -20.17 -1.72 9.20
C PRO A 324 -20.13 -1.35 10.69
N LEU A 325 -18.93 -1.16 11.22
CA LEU A 325 -18.74 -0.94 12.65
C LEU A 325 -19.26 0.44 13.06
N ARG A 326 -19.73 0.59 14.29
CA ARG A 326 -19.89 1.95 14.85
C ARG A 326 -18.51 2.63 14.88
N PRO A 327 -18.36 3.90 14.46
CA PRO A 327 -17.06 4.57 14.35
C PRO A 327 -16.18 4.51 15.60
N ALA A 328 -16.75 4.52 16.81
CA ALA A 328 -16.00 4.32 18.05
C ALA A 328 -15.36 2.91 18.12
N THR A 329 -16.10 1.86 17.77
CA THR A 329 -15.61 0.47 17.74
C THR A 329 -14.52 0.29 16.67
N ALA A 330 -14.70 0.90 15.50
CA ALA A 330 -13.67 0.92 14.47
C ALA A 330 -12.39 1.62 14.96
N LEU A 331 -12.50 2.78 15.62
CA LEU A 331 -11.34 3.53 16.10
C LEU A 331 -10.58 2.79 17.22
N THR A 332 -11.28 2.10 18.12
CA THR A 332 -10.63 1.27 19.15
C THR A 332 -9.87 0.08 18.56
N HIS A 333 -10.36 -0.54 17.49
CA HIS A 333 -9.68 -1.66 16.83
C HIS A 333 -8.50 -1.21 15.95
N TYR A 334 -8.77 -0.30 15.00
CA TYR A 334 -7.81 0.15 13.99
C TYR A 334 -6.83 1.22 14.47
N ARG A 335 -7.10 1.87 15.62
CA ARG A 335 -6.33 2.96 16.27
C ARG A 335 -6.25 4.27 15.50
N THR A 336 -6.18 4.22 14.16
CA THR A 336 -6.27 5.38 13.27
C THR A 336 -7.28 5.12 12.15
N LEU A 337 -8.09 6.15 11.83
CA LEU A 337 -9.09 6.13 10.75
C LEU A 337 -8.97 7.35 9.83
N THR A 338 -9.07 7.13 8.53
CA THR A 338 -9.21 8.15 7.48
C THR A 338 -10.68 8.33 7.06
N ASP A 339 -10.98 9.39 6.30
CA ASP A 339 -12.33 9.60 5.75
C ASP A 339 -12.76 8.54 4.69
N PRO A 340 -11.87 7.94 3.87
CA PRO A 340 -12.17 6.69 3.16
C PRO A 340 -12.50 5.51 4.06
N GLU A 341 -11.80 5.36 5.19
CA GLU A 341 -12.03 4.28 6.14
C GLU A 341 -13.36 4.42 6.90
N ARG A 342 -13.86 5.65 7.11
CA ARG A 342 -15.26 5.89 7.52
C ARG A 342 -16.21 5.15 6.57
N THR A 343 -16.07 5.39 5.26
CA THR A 343 -16.98 4.87 4.23
C THR A 343 -16.87 3.35 4.06
N HIS A 344 -15.67 2.78 4.20
CA HIS A 344 -15.44 1.35 3.99
C HIS A 344 -15.63 0.48 5.24
N LEU A 345 -15.41 1.01 6.45
CA LEU A 345 -15.33 0.22 7.69
C LEU A 345 -16.46 0.55 8.69
N THR A 346 -17.19 1.65 8.51
CA THR A 346 -18.13 2.16 9.52
C THR A 346 -19.54 2.42 9.01
N ASP A 347 -20.52 2.40 9.91
CA ASP A 347 -21.90 2.85 9.64
C ASP A 347 -22.05 4.40 9.55
N ALA A 348 -20.94 5.12 9.70
CA ALA A 348 -20.83 6.58 9.77
C ALA A 348 -21.68 7.28 10.85
N THR A 349 -22.33 6.53 11.75
CA THR A 349 -23.16 7.11 12.82
C THR A 349 -22.30 7.79 13.88
N SER A 350 -22.64 9.03 14.25
CA SER A 350 -21.85 9.84 15.17
C SER A 350 -20.37 9.98 14.73
N TRP A 351 -20.13 10.40 13.49
CA TRP A 351 -18.80 10.86 13.02
C TRP A 351 -18.56 12.34 13.38
N PRO A 352 -17.32 12.73 13.78
CA PRO A 352 -16.17 11.87 14.08
C PRO A 352 -16.38 11.05 15.35
N PRO A 353 -15.66 9.93 15.53
CA PRO A 353 -15.85 9.04 16.68
C PRO A 353 -15.72 9.81 18.00
N PRO A 354 -16.61 9.60 19.00
CA PRO A 354 -16.54 10.30 20.28
C PRO A 354 -15.17 10.14 20.95
N GLY A 355 -14.52 11.27 21.26
CA GLY A 355 -13.18 11.31 21.86
C GLY A 355 -12.02 11.16 20.87
N ALA A 356 -12.26 11.02 19.56
CA ALA A 356 -11.18 10.97 18.57
C ALA A 356 -10.35 12.26 18.56
N VAL A 357 -9.03 12.11 18.54
CA VAL A 357 -8.10 13.22 18.32
C VAL A 357 -7.98 13.45 16.81
N ARG A 358 -8.26 14.68 16.37
CA ARG A 358 -8.10 15.08 14.96
C ARG A 358 -6.66 15.50 14.70
N MET A 359 -6.06 14.97 13.65
CA MET A 359 -4.90 15.55 12.98
C MET A 359 -5.30 15.93 11.55
N ASP A 360 -5.01 17.16 11.15
CA ASP A 360 -5.22 17.62 9.78
C ASP A 360 -4.05 17.25 8.88
N THR A 361 -4.36 16.76 7.67
CA THR A 361 -3.39 16.51 6.60
C THR A 361 -3.77 17.35 5.38
N ALA A 362 -2.97 17.32 4.30
CA ALA A 362 -3.30 18.07 3.09
C ALA A 362 -4.45 17.44 2.25
N ASN A 363 -4.90 16.23 2.59
CA ASN A 363 -6.03 15.59 1.92
C ASN A 363 -6.97 14.93 2.95
N GLY A 364 -7.64 15.78 3.73
CA GLY A 364 -8.55 15.36 4.80
C GLY A 364 -7.85 14.99 6.12
N PRO A 365 -8.62 14.79 7.20
CA PRO A 365 -8.08 14.47 8.52
C PRO A 365 -7.71 12.99 8.69
N LEU A 366 -6.76 12.74 9.58
CA LEU A 366 -6.62 11.46 10.28
C LEU A 366 -7.27 11.58 11.67
N TRP A 367 -8.04 10.57 12.05
CA TRP A 367 -8.67 10.47 13.36
C TRP A 367 -7.95 9.40 14.19
N LEU A 368 -7.40 9.78 15.34
CA LEU A 368 -6.64 8.90 16.22
C LEU A 368 -7.45 8.57 17.48
N HIS A 369 -7.33 7.33 17.95
CA HIS A 369 -7.77 6.93 19.29
C HIS A 369 -6.96 7.70 20.35
N PRO A 370 -7.54 8.10 21.52
CA PRO A 370 -6.78 8.77 22.58
C PRO A 370 -5.47 8.07 22.97
N ASP A 371 -5.52 6.75 23.20
CA ASP A 371 -4.32 5.94 23.50
C ASP A 371 -3.26 6.01 22.40
N GLU A 372 -3.67 6.10 21.13
CA GLU A 372 -2.75 6.18 20.00
C GLU A 372 -2.17 7.59 19.90
N ALA A 373 -2.98 8.63 20.05
CA ALA A 373 -2.52 10.02 20.09
C ALA A 373 -1.53 10.31 21.23
N ALA A 374 -1.55 9.53 22.32
CA ALA A 374 -0.57 9.61 23.39
C ALA A 374 0.83 9.08 23.00
N VAL A 375 0.96 8.27 21.94
CA VAL A 375 2.22 7.65 21.48
C VAL A 375 2.59 7.99 20.03
N HIS A 376 1.65 8.50 19.23
CA HIS A 376 1.84 8.79 17.82
C HIS A 376 2.80 9.98 17.61
N PRO A 377 3.85 9.88 16.77
CA PRO A 377 4.87 10.92 16.62
C PRO A 377 4.37 12.31 16.18
N ALA A 378 3.15 12.41 15.66
CA ALA A 378 2.50 13.70 15.36
C ALA A 378 2.06 14.51 16.60
N THR A 379 1.78 13.81 17.70
CA THR A 379 1.08 14.35 18.89
C THR A 379 1.83 14.07 20.19
N ALA A 380 2.70 13.06 20.22
CA ALA A 380 3.68 12.88 21.28
C ALA A 380 4.70 14.04 21.25
N PRO A 381 5.06 14.64 22.40
CA PRO A 381 6.07 15.69 22.45
C PRO A 381 7.44 15.12 22.03
N SER A 382 8.12 15.79 21.12
CA SER A 382 9.47 15.41 20.71
C SER A 382 10.40 15.28 21.93
N PRO A 383 11.23 14.22 22.03
CA PRO A 383 12.19 14.10 23.13
C PRO A 383 13.11 15.33 23.13
N PRO A 384 13.45 15.88 24.31
CA PRO A 384 14.24 17.10 24.41
C PRO A 384 15.59 16.90 23.71
N ALA A 385 15.86 17.72 22.69
CA ALA A 385 17.03 17.57 21.84
C ALA A 385 18.31 17.45 22.67
N ALA A 386 19.02 16.33 22.51
CA ALA A 386 20.29 16.10 23.17
C ALA A 386 21.26 17.22 22.78
N ARG A 387 21.69 18.02 23.77
CA ARG A 387 22.63 19.11 23.58
C ARG A 387 23.97 18.53 23.12
N ARG A 388 24.31 18.76 21.84
CA ARG A 388 25.65 18.57 21.30
C ARG A 388 26.56 19.74 21.73
#